data_AF-A0A3E0DWR6-F1
#
_entry.id   AF-A0A3E0DWR6-F1
#
_cell.length_a   1.000
_cell.length_b   1.000
_cell.length_c   1.000
_cell.angle_alpha   90.00
_cell.angle_beta   90.00
_cell.angle_gamma   90.00
#
_symmetry.space_group_name_H-M   'P 1'
#
loop_
_entity.id
_entity.type
_entity.pdbx_description
1 polymer ?
#
loop_
_entity_poly.entity_id
_entity_poly.type
_entity_poly.pdbx_seq_one_letter_code
_entity_poly.pdbx_strand_id
1 'polypeptide(L)'
;MGLSFRKRVNLGSGLGLNISKSGISPSIRTKAGSISSKSFSVKTGVSGVSYRKNFSTAKNSGCMMLLTILGIMVLLLIVSI
;
A
#
# COMPACT_ATOMS: atom_id res chain seq x y z
N MET A 1 -12.79 -13.35 14.25
CA MET A 1 -13.07 -12.86 12.89
C MET A 1 -14.07 -11.72 12.99
N GLY A 2 -13.62 -10.46 12.88
CA GLY A 2 -14.47 -9.29 13.13
C GLY A 2 -15.11 -8.72 11.85
N LEU A 3 -16.32 -8.19 11.96
CA LEU A 3 -16.99 -7.44 10.89
C LEU A 3 -16.13 -6.22 10.52
N SER A 4 -15.48 -6.27 9.36
CA SER A 4 -14.72 -5.13 8.85
C SER A 4 -15.65 -4.24 8.03
N PHE A 5 -15.94 -3.04 8.53
CA PHE A 5 -16.70 -2.05 7.78
C PHE A 5 -15.84 -1.56 6.60
N ARG A 6 -16.23 -1.93 5.39
CA ARG A 6 -15.65 -1.50 4.12
C ARG A 6 -16.79 -1.19 3.17
N LYS A 7 -16.98 0.08 2.83
CA LYS A 7 -18.03 0.53 1.91
C LYS A 7 -17.40 1.38 0.81
N ARG A 8 -17.68 1.05 -0.46
CA ARG A 8 -17.31 1.90 -1.59
C ARG A 8 -18.53 2.74 -2.00
N VAL A 9 -18.36 4.05 -2.04
CA VAL A 9 -19.34 4.98 -2.62
C VAL A 9 -18.88 5.30 -4.03
N ASN A 10 -19.73 5.05 -5.03
CA ASN A 10 -19.43 5.40 -6.43
C ASN A 10 -19.96 6.80 -6.69
N LEU A 11 -19.11 7.70 -7.18
CA LEU A 11 -19.47 9.10 -7.48
C LEU A 11 -19.76 9.31 -8.98
N GLY A 12 -19.84 8.22 -9.76
CA GLY A 12 -20.06 8.25 -11.22
C GLY A 12 -18.76 8.22 -12.03
N SER A 13 -18.87 7.86 -13.31
CA SER A 13 -17.78 7.88 -14.30
C SER A 13 -16.47 7.18 -13.89
N GLY A 14 -16.58 6.13 -13.05
CA GLY A 14 -15.44 5.37 -12.56
C GLY A 14 -14.77 5.94 -11.29
N LEU A 15 -15.15 7.14 -10.85
CA LEU A 15 -14.76 7.72 -9.57
C LEU A 15 -15.48 7.02 -8.42
N GLY A 16 -14.76 6.74 -7.33
CA GLY A 16 -15.35 6.19 -6.13
C GLY A 16 -14.47 6.38 -4.90
N LEU A 17 -15.11 6.54 -3.75
CA LEU A 17 -14.45 6.68 -2.45
C LEU A 17 -14.61 5.36 -1.68
N ASN A 18 -13.51 4.84 -1.15
CA ASN A 18 -13.52 3.66 -0.27
C ASN A 18 -13.46 4.14 1.18
N ILE A 19 -14.50 3.82 1.95
CA ILE A 19 -14.64 4.13 3.36
C ILE A 19 -14.36 2.85 4.14
N SER A 20 -13.40 2.89 5.06
CA SER A 20 -12.99 1.76 5.88
C SER A 20 -12.63 2.21 7.30
N LYS A 21 -12.43 1.28 8.24
CA LYS A 21 -11.85 1.61 9.56
C LYS A 21 -10.55 2.42 9.47
N SER A 22 -9.74 2.20 8.43
CA SER A 22 -8.47 2.94 8.22
C SER A 22 -8.62 4.30 7.54
N GLY A 23 -9.86 4.77 7.33
CA GLY A 23 -10.15 6.06 6.70
C GLY A 23 -10.72 5.96 5.28
N ILE A 24 -10.75 7.11 4.63
CA ILE A 24 -11.35 7.36 3.31
C ILE A 24 -10.24 7.35 2.25
N SER A 25 -10.43 6.63 1.15
CA SER A 25 -9.45 6.54 0.06
C SER A 25 -10.11 6.75 -1.30
N PRO A 26 -9.77 7.83 -2.03
CA PRO A 26 -10.28 8.02 -3.38
C PRO A 26 -9.70 7.00 -4.36
N SER A 27 -10.52 6.62 -5.33
CA SER A 27 -10.20 5.68 -6.40
C SER A 27 -10.86 6.10 -7.69
N ILE A 28 -10.16 5.93 -8.81
CA ILE A 28 -10.63 6.20 -10.16
C ILE A 28 -10.41 4.92 -10.96
N ARG A 29 -11.46 4.40 -11.61
CA ARG A 29 -11.40 3.23 -12.47
C ARG A 29 -11.70 3.64 -13.91
N THR A 30 -10.82 3.31 -14.83
CA THR A 30 -10.96 3.57 -16.27
C THR A 30 -10.89 2.25 -17.04
N LYS A 31 -11.20 2.27 -18.35
CA LYS A 31 -11.09 1.06 -19.20
C LYS A 31 -9.67 0.49 -19.22
N ALA A 32 -8.67 1.38 -19.18
CA ALA A 32 -7.25 1.04 -19.19
C ALA A 32 -6.70 0.60 -17.82
N GLY A 33 -7.41 0.82 -16.72
CA GLY A 33 -6.85 0.54 -15.40
C GLY A 33 -7.59 1.12 -14.22
N SER A 34 -6.89 1.22 -13.09
CA SER A 34 -7.40 1.88 -11.89
C SER A 34 -6.27 2.61 -11.18
N ILE A 35 -6.58 3.77 -10.62
CA ILE A 35 -5.67 4.55 -9.80
C ILE A 35 -6.36 4.85 -8.47
N SER A 36 -5.61 4.72 -7.39
CA SER A 36 -6.06 4.97 -6.03
C SER A 36 -4.91 5.53 -5.23
N SER A 37 -5.22 6.15 -4.09
CA SER A 37 -4.19 6.68 -3.19
C SER A 37 -3.17 5.63 -2.71
N LYS A 38 -3.49 4.33 -2.80
CA LYS A 38 -2.64 3.22 -2.34
C LYS A 38 -1.95 2.45 -3.46
N SER A 39 -2.45 2.54 -4.69
CA SER A 39 -1.96 1.72 -5.81
C SER A 39 -2.50 2.18 -7.14
N PHE A 40 -1.81 1.81 -8.21
CA PHE A 40 -2.34 1.86 -9.56
C PHE A 40 -2.24 0.50 -10.25
N SER A 41 -3.12 0.28 -11.21
CA SER A 41 -3.14 -0.90 -12.08
C SER A 41 -3.36 -0.47 -13.53
N VAL A 42 -2.61 -1.06 -14.45
CA VAL A 42 -2.75 -0.84 -15.89
C VAL A 42 -2.98 -2.19 -16.58
N LYS A 43 -3.96 -2.25 -17.47
CA LYS A 43 -4.19 -3.42 -18.32
C LYS A 43 -3.17 -3.39 -19.45
N THR A 44 -2.45 -4.49 -19.63
CA THR A 44 -1.36 -4.58 -20.63
C THR A 44 -1.85 -4.90 -22.05
N GLY A 45 -3.15 -5.16 -22.22
CA GLY A 45 -3.76 -5.60 -23.48
C GLY A 45 -3.78 -7.11 -23.67
N VAL A 46 -2.94 -7.86 -22.94
CA VAL A 46 -2.96 -9.33 -22.92
C VAL A 46 -4.01 -9.82 -21.93
N SER A 47 -4.89 -10.73 -22.36
CA SER A 47 -5.90 -11.33 -21.49
C SER A 47 -5.25 -12.04 -20.31
N GLY A 48 -5.60 -11.64 -19.09
CA GLY A 48 -5.07 -12.22 -17.86
C GLY A 48 -3.82 -11.51 -17.30
N VAL A 49 -3.22 -10.56 -18.02
CA VAL A 49 -2.02 -9.85 -17.55
C VAL A 49 -2.33 -8.39 -17.27
N SER A 50 -2.25 -8.01 -15.99
CA SER A 50 -2.36 -6.63 -15.54
C SER A 50 -1.13 -6.24 -14.72
N TYR A 51 -0.56 -5.08 -15.03
CA TYR A 51 0.48 -4.50 -14.20
C TYR A 51 -0.16 -3.82 -13.00
N ARG A 52 0.30 -4.12 -11.79
CA ARG A 52 -0.16 -3.47 -10.56
C ARG A 52 1.02 -3.06 -9.71
N LYS A 53 1.05 -1.79 -9.31
CA LYS A 53 2.07 -1.25 -8.41
C LYS A 53 1.41 -0.54 -7.24
N ASN A 54 1.83 -0.90 -6.04
CA ASN A 54 1.35 -0.31 -4.80
C ASN A 54 2.27 0.85 -4.41
N PHE A 55 1.68 2.00 -4.09
CA PHE A 55 2.37 3.13 -3.49
C PHE A 55 2.39 2.89 -1.99
N SER A 56 3.33 2.05 -1.53
CA SER A 56 3.52 1.83 -0.10
C SER A 56 4.26 3.04 0.48
N THR A 57 3.56 3.92 1.20
CA THR A 57 4.21 5.00 1.97
C THR A 57 4.81 4.51 3.30
N ALA A 58 4.54 3.27 3.71
CA ALA A 58 5.30 2.50 4.69
C ALA A 58 4.53 1.21 4.97
N LYS A 59 5.11 0.06 4.65
CA LYS A 59 4.75 -1.16 5.36
C LYS A 59 5.87 -2.17 5.19
N ASN A 60 6.61 -2.35 6.29
CA ASN A 60 7.62 -3.39 6.52
C ASN A 60 9.10 -3.03 6.29
N SER A 61 9.55 -1.83 6.67
CA SER A 61 10.97 -1.59 7.01
C SER A 61 11.25 -1.73 8.52
N GLY A 62 10.25 -2.07 9.34
CA GLY A 62 10.43 -2.17 10.79
C GLY A 62 11.48 -3.22 11.19
N CYS A 63 11.50 -4.37 10.51
CA CYS A 63 12.52 -5.40 10.76
C CYS A 63 13.92 -4.94 10.32
N MET A 64 14.02 -4.24 9.19
CA MET A 64 15.30 -3.74 8.67
C MET A 64 15.87 -2.63 9.57
N MET A 65 15.01 -1.76 10.10
CA MET A 65 15.39 -0.75 11.09
C MET A 65 15.81 -1.35 12.44
N LEU A 66 15.15 -2.44 12.87
CA LEU A 66 15.54 -3.14 14.10
C LEU A 66 16.92 -3.78 13.98
N LEU A 67 17.21 -4.38 12.82
CA LEU A 67 18.51 -4.99 12.52
C LEU A 67 19.64 -3.94 12.46
N THR A 68 19.39 -2.77 11.87
CA THR A 68 20.40 -1.69 11.85
C THR A 68 20.67 -1.14 13.24
N ILE A 69 19.64 -0.94 14.08
CA ILE A 69 19.82 -0.47 15.46
C ILE A 69 20.59 -1.50 16.30
N LEU A 70 20.24 -2.79 16.22
CA LEU A 70 20.97 -3.87 16.89
C LEU A 70 22.43 -3.94 16.44
N GLY A 71 22.69 -3.84 15.13
CA GLY A 71 24.05 -3.83 14.59
C GLY A 71 24.89 -2.66 15.12
N ILE A 72 24.31 -1.46 15.21
CA ILE A 72 24.99 -0.28 15.75
C ILE A 72 25.28 -0.46 17.25
N MET A 73 24.33 -1.00 18.02
CA MET A 73 24.52 -1.26 19.45
C MET A 73 25.67 -2.25 19.69
N VAL A 74 25.75 -3.32 18.90
CA VAL A 74 26.84 -4.30 18.99
C VAL A 74 28.18 -3.66 18.62
N LEU A 75 28.23 -2.84 17.56
CA LEU A 75 29.45 -2.15 17.13
C LEU A 75 29.98 -1.19 18.20
N LEU A 76 29.10 -0.42 18.84
CA LEU A 76 29.47 0.49 19.94
C LEU A 76 30.03 -0.27 21.14
N LEU A 77 29.48 -1.45 21.43
CA LEU A 77 29.94 -2.28 22.54
C LEU A 77 31.34 -2.86 22.28
N ILE A 78 31.61 -3.29 21.04
CA ILE A 78 32.95 -3.76 20.62
C ILE A 78 34.00 -2.63 20.67
N VAL A 79 33.63 -1.40 20.30
CA VAL A 79 34.55 -0.25 20.33
C VAL A 79 34.81 0.26 21.74
N SER A 80 33.88 0.02 22.68
CA SER A 80 33.98 0.50 24.07
C SER A 80 34.66 -0.49 25.04
N ILE A 81 34.95 -1.72 24.58
CA ILE A 81 35.73 -2.76 25.27
C ILE A 81 37.19 -2.63 24.86
#